data_AF-A0A2W2DC57-F1
#
_entry.id   AF-A0A2W2DC57-F1
#
_cell.length_a   1.000
_cell.length_b   1.000
_cell.length_c   1.000
_cell.angle_alpha   90.00
_cell.angle_beta   90.00
_cell.angle_gamma   90.00
#
_symmetry.space_group_name_H-M   'P 1'
#
loop_
_entity.id
_entity.type
_entity.pdbx_description
1 polymer ?
#
loop_
_entity_poly.entity_id
_entity_poly.type
_entity_poly.pdbx_seq_one_letter_code
_entity_poly.pdbx_strand_id
1 'polypeptide(L)' 'ATRLPEPIQRYRALRDLAPEIKAAIAAAQDAAIADARQSDPEEQVAERAGVSVSEVRRRMTAHGKRAGVHRGPGRPPTT' A
#
# COMPACT_ATOMS: atom_id res chain seq x y z
N ALA A 1 -18.41 -32.02 -15.90
CA ALA A 1 -18.71 -31.27 -14.66
C ALA A 1 -17.39 -30.97 -13.97
N THR A 2 -16.99 -29.70 -13.87
CA THR A 2 -15.77 -29.32 -13.13
C THR A 2 -16.03 -29.58 -11.66
N ARG A 3 -15.44 -30.63 -11.10
CA ARG A 3 -15.58 -30.94 -9.67
C ARG A 3 -14.94 -29.79 -8.89
N LEU A 4 -15.76 -28.98 -8.23
CA LEU A 4 -15.26 -27.91 -7.38
C LEU A 4 -14.37 -28.52 -6.28
N PRO A 5 -13.28 -27.85 -5.89
CA PRO A 5 -12.38 -28.38 -4.88
C PRO A 5 -13.14 -28.66 -3.57
N GLU A 6 -12.71 -29.72 -2.88
CA GLU A 6 -13.21 -30.07 -1.54
C GLU A 6 -13.22 -28.83 -0.63
N PRO A 7 -14.22 -28.63 0.25
CA PRO A 7 -14.36 -27.41 1.05
C PRO A 7 -13.08 -26.98 1.78
N ILE A 8 -12.30 -27.93 2.31
CA ILE A 8 -11.02 -27.66 2.98
C ILE A 8 -9.96 -27.11 2.01
N GLN A 9 -9.93 -27.60 0.77
CA GLN A 9 -8.99 -27.10 -0.25
C GLN A 9 -9.34 -25.66 -0.67
N ARG A 10 -10.64 -25.36 -0.79
CA ARG A 10 -11.11 -23.98 -1.05
C ARG A 10 -10.74 -23.03 0.08
N TYR A 11 -10.93 -23.46 1.34
CA TYR A 11 -10.53 -22.66 2.49
C TYR A 11 -9.03 -22.34 2.48
N ARG A 12 -8.18 -23.34 2.22
CA ARG A 12 -6.72 -23.13 2.15
C ARG A 12 -6.34 -22.16 1.04
N ALA A 13 -6.89 -22.33 -0.16
CA ALA A 13 -6.65 -21.43 -1.28
C ALA A 13 -7.04 -19.98 -0.96
N LEU A 14 -8.20 -19.77 -0.32
CA LEU A 14 -8.64 -18.44 0.11
C LEU A 14 -7.73 -17.85 1.19
N ARG A 15 -7.31 -18.67 2.16
CA ARG A 15 -6.39 -18.26 3.22
C ARG A 15 -5.05 -17.81 2.66
N ASP A 16 -4.53 -18.55 1.67
CA ASP A 16 -3.23 -18.27 1.07
C ASP A 16 -3.31 -17.07 0.11
N LEU A 17 -4.46 -16.81 -0.53
CA LEU A 17 -4.71 -15.64 -1.37
C LEU A 17 -4.98 -14.35 -0.56
N ALA A 18 -5.53 -14.46 0.65
CA ALA A 18 -5.90 -13.31 1.46
C ALA A 18 -4.75 -12.31 1.71
N PRO A 19 -3.50 -12.73 2.01
CA PRO A 19 -2.35 -11.84 2.08
C PRO A 19 -2.07 -11.07 0.78
N GLU A 20 -2.19 -11.72 -0.37
CA GLU A 20 -1.96 -11.09 -1.68
C GLU A 20 -3.01 -10.03 -1.98
N ILE A 21 -4.29 -10.35 -1.74
CA ILE A 21 -5.39 -9.38 -1.87
C ILE A 21 -5.18 -8.20 -0.92
N LYS A 22 -4.82 -8.47 0.32
CA LYS A 22 -4.53 -7.42 1.31
C LYS A 22 -3.39 -6.52 0.86
N ALA A 23 -2.33 -7.11 0.29
CA ALA A 23 -1.19 -6.36 -0.24
C ALA A 23 -1.59 -5.50 -1.46
N ALA A 24 -2.40 -6.04 -2.37
CA ALA A 24 -2.90 -5.33 -3.54
C ALA A 24 -3.79 -4.14 -3.16
N ILE A 25 -4.71 -4.34 -2.20
CA ILE A 25 -5.55 -3.26 -1.66
C ILE A 25 -4.69 -2.18 -1.02
N ALA A 26 -3.69 -2.56 -0.19
CA ALA A 26 -2.79 -1.62 0.43
C ALA A 26 -1.99 -0.81 -0.62
N ALA A 27 -1.49 -1.46 -1.68
CA ALA A 27 -0.77 -0.78 -2.75
C ALA A 27 -1.66 0.21 -3.51
N ALA A 28 -2.91 -0.16 -3.80
CA ALA A 28 -3.88 0.73 -4.44
C ALA A 28 -4.21 1.95 -3.56
N GLN A 29 -4.39 1.72 -2.27
CA GLN A 29 -4.58 2.77 -1.27
C GLN A 29 -3.39 3.73 -1.20
N ASP A 30 -2.17 3.19 -1.16
CA ASP A 30 -0.94 3.98 -1.12
C ASP A 30 -0.78 4.84 -2.37
N ALA A 31 -1.10 4.29 -3.55
CA ALA A 31 -1.08 5.02 -4.82
C ALA A 31 -2.14 6.14 -4.87
N ALA A 32 -3.36 5.89 -4.41
CA ALA A 32 -4.41 6.91 -4.38
C ALA A 32 -4.04 8.09 -3.46
N ILE A 33 -3.42 7.82 -2.31
CA ILE A 33 -2.91 8.87 -1.43
C ILE A 33 -1.76 9.65 -2.08
N ALA A 34 -0.84 8.96 -2.75
CA ALA A 34 0.26 9.62 -3.46
C ALA A 34 -0.24 10.52 -4.61
N ASP A 35 -1.27 10.08 -5.34
CA ASP A 35 -1.92 10.85 -6.40
C ASP A 35 -2.60 12.10 -5.86
N ALA A 36 -3.43 11.97 -4.82
CA ALA A 36 -4.08 13.11 -4.17
C ALA A 36 -3.07 14.15 -3.64
N ARG A 37 -1.90 13.70 -3.18
CA ARG A 37 -0.83 14.58 -2.69
C ARG A 37 -0.13 15.37 -3.79
N GLN A 38 -0.41 15.11 -5.06
CA GLN A 38 0.09 15.94 -6.16
C GLN A 38 -0.62 17.30 -6.21
N SER A 39 -1.88 17.38 -5.78
CA SER A 39 -2.68 18.61 -5.83
C SER A 39 -2.99 19.20 -4.46
N ASP A 40 -3.16 18.36 -3.44
CA ASP A 40 -3.75 18.78 -2.17
C ASP A 40 -2.75 18.65 -1.00
N PRO A 41 -2.73 19.59 -0.03
CA PRO A 41 -1.93 19.49 1.20
C PRO A 41 -2.21 18.22 2.03
N GLU A 42 -1.26 17.83 2.88
CA GLU A 42 -1.36 16.60 3.70
C GLU A 42 -2.62 16.56 4.57
N GLU A 43 -2.98 17.68 5.19
CA GLU A 43 -4.14 17.78 6.07
C GLU A 43 -5.45 17.55 5.30
N GLN A 44 -5.57 18.10 4.09
CA GLN A 44 -6.75 17.95 3.24
C GLN A 44 -6.88 16.53 2.71
N VAL A 45 -5.76 15.90 2.31
CA VAL A 45 -5.75 14.49 1.90
C VAL A 45 -6.15 13.59 3.07
N ALA A 46 -5.64 13.85 4.27
CA ALA A 46 -5.98 13.11 5.47
C ALA A 46 -7.47 13.19 5.80
N GLU A 47 -8.04 14.40 5.76
CA GLU A 47 -9.47 14.64 5.96
C GLU A 47 -10.33 13.91 4.93
N ARG A 48 -10.05 14.08 3.63
CA ARG A 48 -10.77 13.42 2.54
C ARG A 48 -10.71 11.90 2.60
N ALA A 49 -9.57 11.35 3.00
CA ALA A 49 -9.37 9.91 3.10
C ALA A 49 -9.86 9.31 4.43
N GLY A 50 -10.26 10.13 5.40
CA GLY A 50 -10.69 9.68 6.72
C GLY A 50 -9.57 9.02 7.54
N VAL A 51 -8.33 9.48 7.38
CA VAL A 51 -7.15 8.95 8.08
C VAL A 51 -6.34 10.06 8.75
N SER A 52 -5.38 9.71 9.59
CA SER A 52 -4.44 10.68 10.16
C SER A 52 -3.40 11.15 9.15
N VAL A 53 -2.85 12.35 9.34
CA VAL A 53 -1.69 12.85 8.58
C VAL A 53 -0.49 11.90 8.68
N SER A 54 -0.29 11.26 9.84
CA SER A 54 0.77 10.25 10.01
C SER A 54 0.58 9.03 9.11
N GLU A 55 -0.66 8.59 8.90
CA GLU A 55 -0.96 7.50 7.97
C GLU A 55 -0.74 7.94 6.52
N VAL A 56 -1.11 9.18 6.15
CA VAL A 56 -0.80 9.74 4.82
C VAL A 56 0.71 9.65 4.54
N ARG A 57 1.56 10.13 5.45
CA ARG A 57 3.03 10.09 5.31
C ARG A 57 3.56 8.66 5.19
N ARG A 58 3.04 7.75 6.00
CA ARG A 58 3.41 6.33 5.97
C ARG A 58 3.08 5.71 4.61
N ARG A 59 1.88 5.98 4.09
CA ARG A 59 1.41 5.49 2.80
C ARG A 59 2.20 6.06 1.63
N MET A 60 2.51 7.36 1.64
CA MET A 60 3.42 7.96 0.66
C MET A 60 4.80 7.29 0.68
N THR A 61 5.35 7.02 1.86
CA THR A 61 6.64 6.32 2.00
C THR A 61 6.56 4.90 1.44
N ALA A 62 5.48 4.16 1.73
CA ALA A 62 5.25 2.81 1.20
C ALA A 62 5.09 2.82 -0.33
N HIS A 63 4.35 3.80 -0.88
CA HIS A 63 4.23 4.00 -2.32
C HIS A 63 5.59 4.27 -2.97
N GLY A 64 6.36 5.22 -2.43
CA GLY A 64 7.70 5.56 -2.95
C GLY A 64 8.66 4.37 -2.97
N LYS A 65 8.63 3.52 -1.93
CA LYS A 65 9.40 2.26 -1.90
C LYS A 65 9.00 1.29 -3.01
N ARG A 66 7.69 1.15 -3.30
CA ARG A 66 7.21 0.25 -4.37
C ARG A 66 7.45 0.82 -5.77
N ALA A 67 7.34 2.14 -5.94
CA ALA A 67 7.54 2.82 -7.22
C ALA A 67 9.02 3.02 -7.59
N GLY A 68 9.96 2.58 -6.74
CA GLY A 68 11.40 2.76 -6.98
C GLY A 68 11.88 4.20 -6.82
N VAL A 69 11.10 5.07 -6.18
CA VAL A 69 11.45 6.47 -5.91
C VAL A 69 12.38 6.50 -4.69
N HIS A 70 13.61 6.07 -4.87
CA HIS A 70 14.68 6.27 -3.90
C HIS A 70 15.16 7.74 -3.99
N ARG A 71 14.73 8.57 -3.03
CA ARG A 71 15.33 9.89 -2.83
C ARG A 71 16.70 9.74 -2.17
N GLY A 72 17.75 9.85 -2.98
CA GLY A 72 19.06 10.39 -2.62
C GLY A 72 20.14 9.39 -2.18
N PRO A 73 21.41 9.63 -2.56
CA PRO A 73 22.55 8.86 -2.07
C PRO A 73 22.65 9.02 -0.55
N GLY A 74 22.88 7.91 0.14
CA GLY A 74 23.11 7.90 1.57
C GLY A 74 24.21 8.91 1.94
N ARG A 75 23.98 9.64 3.03
CA ARG A 75 24.97 10.45 3.73
C ARG A 75 26.34 9.73 3.71
N PRO A 76 27.41 10.32 3.14
CA PRO A 76 28.72 9.68 3.17
C PRO A 76 29.14 9.45 4.63
N PRO A 77 29.88 8.37 4.91
CA PRO A 77 30.35 8.08 6.26
C PRO A 77 31.15 9.27 6.79
N THR A 78 30.79 9.77 7.97
CA THR A 78 31.60 10.73 8.70
C THR A 78 32.88 9.99 9.12
N THR A 79 34.02 10.44 8.61
CA THR A 79 35.37 10.06 9.06
C THR A 79 35.53 10.19 10.57
#